data_AF-A0A9D1FJU9-F1
#
_entry.id   AF-A0A9D1FJU9-F1
#
_cell.length_a   1.000
_cell.length_b   1.000
_cell.length_c   1.000
_cell.angle_alpha   90.00
_cell.angle_beta   90.00
_cell.angle_gamma   90.00
#
_symmetry.space_group_name_H-M   'P 1'
#
loop_
_entity.id
_entity.type
_entity.pdbx_description
1 polymer ?
#
loop_
_entity_poly.entity_id
_entity_poly.type
_entity_poly.pdbx_seq_one_letter_code
_entity_poly.pdbx_strand_id
1 'polypeptide(L)'
;MGWVTISLRKMALKQRVSNLQYRLLQISQERQTIANQSQYTQRYLNAMKNQQYSSINTSYTEALKEAQQSASSLDPTSSEWSAYQTSLDQMSLAQMQQQMSVDSIFQGYEDALMGDVNRRDQQLEAEQTQIETQLQAAQAELESLDEAMEQSIQDSAIKLS
;
A
#
# COMPACT_ATOMS: atom_id res chain seq x y z
N MET A 1 39.59 35.62 -10.83
CA MET A 1 38.70 34.74 -11.65
C MET A 1 38.25 33.48 -10.89
N GLY A 2 39.12 32.79 -10.13
CA GLY A 2 38.77 31.53 -9.42
C GLY A 2 37.58 31.62 -8.45
N TRP A 3 37.41 32.75 -7.77
CA TRP A 3 36.31 33.02 -6.84
C TRP A 3 34.91 32.93 -7.42
N VAL A 4 34.72 33.45 -8.63
CA VAL A 4 33.42 33.48 -9.31
C VAL A 4 33.02 32.07 -9.73
N THR A 5 33.99 31.27 -10.19
CA THR A 5 33.77 29.85 -10.53
C THR A 5 33.45 29.00 -9.30
N ILE A 6 34.12 29.22 -8.17
CA ILE A 6 33.86 28.49 -6.91
C ILE A 6 32.47 28.85 -6.35
N SER A 7 32.10 30.14 -6.36
CA SER A 7 30.79 30.58 -5.87
C SER A 7 29.63 30.10 -6.76
N LEU A 8 29.80 30.08 -8.09
CA LEU A 8 28.82 29.48 -9.01
C LEU A 8 28.65 27.98 -8.75
N ARG A 9 29.74 27.24 -8.52
CA ARG A 9 29.68 25.81 -8.18
C ARG A 9 28.97 25.57 -6.84
N LYS A 10 29.26 26.38 -5.82
CA LYS A 10 28.55 26.35 -4.53
C LYS A 10 27.06 26.62 -4.69
N MET A 11 26.67 27.59 -5.53
CA MET A 11 25.26 27.88 -5.81
C MET A 11 24.57 26.68 -6.48
N ALA A 12 25.19 26.08 -7.49
CA ALA A 12 24.64 24.90 -8.17
C ALA A 12 24.49 23.71 -7.20
N LEU A 13 25.46 23.49 -6.32
CA LEU A 13 25.39 22.44 -5.29
C LEU A 13 24.30 22.69 -4.25
N LYS A 14 24.14 23.92 -3.77
CA LYS A 14 23.04 24.28 -2.86
C LYS A 14 21.68 24.05 -3.51
N GLN A 15 21.52 24.37 -4.79
CA GLN A 15 20.31 24.09 -5.55
C GLN A 15 20.07 22.57 -5.67
N ARG A 16 21.12 21.79 -5.94
CA ARG A 16 21.05 20.33 -5.98
C ARG A 16 20.63 19.75 -4.62
N VAL A 17 21.22 20.21 -3.52
CA VAL A 17 20.86 19.80 -2.15
C VAL A 17 19.39 20.10 -1.85
N SER A 18 18.93 21.31 -2.17
CA SER A 18 17.53 21.70 -2.01
C SER A 18 16.58 20.78 -2.79
N ASN A 19 16.91 20.48 -4.05
CA ASN A 19 16.12 19.57 -4.88
C ASN A 19 16.07 18.14 -4.31
N LEU A 20 17.20 17.63 -3.80
CA LEU A 20 17.27 16.30 -3.17
C LEU A 20 16.44 16.25 -1.88
N GLN A 21 16.54 17.27 -1.03
CA GLN A 21 15.72 17.39 0.19
C GLN A 21 14.22 17.48 -0.12
N TYR A 22 13.86 18.25 -1.15
CA TYR A 22 12.48 18.34 -1.61
C TYR A 22 11.97 16.98 -2.11
N ARG A 23 12.79 16.23 -2.85
CA ARG A 23 12.41 14.87 -3.29
C ARG A 23 12.25 13.91 -2.11
N LEU A 24 13.08 13.97 -1.07
CA LEU A 24 12.88 13.18 0.16
C LEU A 24 11.55 13.50 0.83
N LEU A 25 11.17 14.78 0.89
CA LEU A 25 9.86 15.19 1.41
C LEU A 25 8.71 14.58 0.59
N GLN A 26 8.82 14.62 -0.74
CA GLN A 26 7.82 14.00 -1.62
C GLN A 26 7.71 12.50 -1.40
N ILE A 27 8.84 11.78 -1.30
CA ILE A 27 8.84 10.33 -1.02
C ILE A 27 8.12 10.05 0.31
N SER A 28 8.39 10.83 1.36
CA SER A 28 7.71 10.69 2.65
C SER A 28 6.19 10.86 2.54
N GLN A 29 5.74 11.87 1.79
CA GLN A 29 4.31 12.10 1.51
C GLN A 29 3.72 10.92 0.71
N GLU A 30 4.40 10.46 -0.34
CA GLU A 30 3.97 9.35 -1.17
C GLU A 30 3.81 8.05 -0.34
N ARG A 31 4.77 7.73 0.53
CA ARG A 31 4.67 6.57 1.44
C ARG A 31 3.48 6.67 2.38
N GLN A 32 3.24 7.85 2.95
CA GLN A 32 2.09 8.08 3.82
C GLN A 32 0.76 7.96 3.06
N THR A 33 0.70 8.48 1.83
CA THR A 33 -0.47 8.34 0.96
C THR A 33 -0.76 6.88 0.62
N ILE A 34 0.28 6.11 0.28
CA ILE A 34 0.14 4.66 0.00
C ILE A 34 -0.41 3.92 1.24
N ALA A 35 0.12 4.21 2.43
CA ALA A 35 -0.34 3.59 3.67
C ALA A 35 -1.81 3.95 3.99
N ASN A 36 -2.21 5.21 3.78
CA ASN A 36 -3.59 5.63 4.00
C ASN A 36 -4.54 5.00 2.97
N GLN A 37 -4.13 4.96 1.70
CA GLN A 37 -4.92 4.37 0.62
C GLN A 37 -5.12 2.87 0.83
N SER A 38 -4.07 2.15 1.23
CA SER A 38 -4.16 0.70 1.48
C SER A 38 -5.13 0.39 2.61
N GLN A 39 -5.08 1.14 3.71
CA GLN A 39 -6.02 1.00 4.83
C GLN A 39 -7.47 1.27 4.40
N TYR A 40 -7.70 2.32 3.60
CA TYR A 40 -9.03 2.63 3.09
C TYR A 40 -9.55 1.49 2.21
N THR A 41 -8.74 1.02 1.26
CA THR A 41 -9.13 -0.08 0.36
C THR A 41 -9.38 -1.37 1.14
N GLN A 42 -8.57 -1.71 2.15
CA GLN A 42 -8.81 -2.87 3.01
C GLN A 42 -10.14 -2.77 3.77
N ARG A 43 -10.48 -1.59 4.31
CA ARG A 43 -11.78 -1.40 4.98
C ARG A 43 -12.94 -1.56 4.01
N TYR A 44 -12.80 -1.02 2.80
CA TYR A 44 -13.81 -1.16 1.75
C TYR A 44 -14.00 -2.62 1.32
N LEU A 45 -12.90 -3.36 1.09
CA LEU A 45 -12.93 -4.78 0.76
C LEU A 45 -13.62 -5.60 1.86
N ASN A 46 -13.28 -5.36 3.12
CA ASN A 46 -13.92 -6.01 4.25
C ASN A 46 -15.43 -5.72 4.33
N ALA A 47 -15.84 -4.46 4.08
CA ALA A 47 -17.25 -4.10 4.04
C ALA A 47 -18.00 -4.84 2.92
N MET A 48 -17.41 -4.91 1.72
CA MET A 48 -17.96 -5.68 0.61
C MET A 48 -18.05 -7.18 0.91
N LYS A 49 -16.99 -7.77 1.49
CA LYS A 49 -16.98 -9.18 1.90
C LYS A 49 -18.11 -9.48 2.89
N ASN A 50 -18.28 -8.62 3.89
CA ASN A 50 -19.37 -8.75 4.86
C ASN A 50 -20.75 -8.59 4.22
N GLN A 51 -20.90 -7.69 3.26
CA GLN A 51 -22.15 -7.55 2.49
C GLN A 51 -22.47 -8.83 1.71
N GLN A 52 -21.48 -9.46 1.07
CA GLN A 52 -21.65 -10.72 0.36
C GLN A 52 -21.99 -11.88 1.31
N TYR A 53 -21.38 -11.96 2.49
CA TYR A 53 -21.80 -12.97 3.46
C TYR A 53 -23.22 -12.75 3.97
N SER A 54 -23.60 -11.50 4.20
CA SER A 54 -24.95 -11.17 4.64
C SER A 54 -25.99 -11.61 3.60
N SER A 55 -25.74 -11.35 2.30
CA SER A 55 -26.65 -11.80 1.23
C SER A 55 -26.71 -13.33 1.16
N ILE A 56 -25.56 -14.02 1.18
CA ILE A 56 -25.49 -15.49 1.17
C ILE A 56 -26.28 -16.09 2.33
N ASN A 57 -26.08 -15.57 3.55
CA ASN A 57 -26.74 -16.08 4.74
C ASN A 57 -28.25 -15.78 4.73
N THR A 58 -28.65 -14.62 4.20
CA THR A 58 -30.08 -14.26 4.06
C THR A 58 -30.75 -15.22 3.07
N SER A 59 -30.18 -15.39 1.88
CA SER A 59 -30.72 -16.30 0.86
C SER A 59 -30.77 -17.75 1.34
N TYR A 60 -29.74 -18.21 2.06
CA TYR A 60 -29.74 -19.54 2.67
C TYR A 60 -30.84 -19.70 3.73
N THR A 61 -31.04 -18.69 4.58
CA THR A 61 -32.09 -18.72 5.62
C THR A 61 -33.49 -18.71 5.00
N GLU A 62 -33.70 -17.93 3.94
CA GLU A 62 -34.94 -17.91 3.18
C GLU A 62 -35.21 -19.28 2.52
N ALA A 63 -34.21 -19.86 1.86
CA ALA A 63 -34.32 -21.19 1.25
C ALA A 63 -34.62 -22.28 2.29
N LEU A 64 -33.97 -22.23 3.46
CA LEU A 64 -34.29 -23.14 4.57
C LEU A 64 -35.73 -22.99 5.05
N LYS A 65 -36.23 -21.76 5.17
CA LYS A 65 -37.61 -21.50 5.59
C LYS A 65 -38.61 -22.06 4.57
N GLU A 66 -38.37 -21.86 3.28
CA GLU A 66 -39.20 -22.42 2.20
C GLU A 66 -39.16 -23.95 2.18
N ALA A 67 -37.98 -24.54 2.36
CA ALA A 67 -37.81 -25.98 2.44
C ALA A 67 -38.55 -26.57 3.65
N GLN A 68 -38.46 -25.94 4.82
CA GLN A 68 -39.20 -26.34 6.02
C GLN A 68 -40.72 -26.23 5.86
N GLN A 69 -41.20 -25.16 5.23
CA GLN A 69 -42.63 -24.99 4.94
C GLN A 69 -43.13 -26.10 4.00
N SER A 70 -42.36 -26.41 2.96
CA SER A 70 -42.68 -27.48 2.01
C SER A 70 -42.65 -28.88 2.65
N ALA A 71 -41.80 -29.08 3.66
CA ALA A 71 -41.70 -30.34 4.39
C ALA A 71 -42.75 -30.54 5.50
N SER A 72 -43.49 -29.48 5.88
CA SER A 72 -44.41 -29.52 7.02
C SER A 72 -45.55 -30.53 6.91
N SER A 73 -45.88 -30.97 5.70
CA SER A 73 -46.90 -31.99 5.42
C SER A 73 -46.32 -33.36 5.01
N LEU A 74 -45.00 -33.53 5.01
CA LEU A 74 -44.36 -34.79 4.61
C LEU A 74 -44.40 -35.83 5.73
N ASP A 75 -44.64 -37.10 5.37
CA ASP A 75 -44.52 -38.23 6.30
C ASP A 75 -43.02 -38.55 6.53
N PRO A 76 -42.54 -38.59 7.78
CA PRO A 76 -41.14 -38.91 8.12
C PRO A 76 -40.62 -40.27 7.62
N THR A 77 -41.52 -41.19 7.26
CA THR A 77 -41.19 -42.52 6.75
C THR A 77 -41.25 -42.63 5.23
N SER A 78 -41.69 -41.56 4.55
CA SER A 78 -41.80 -41.51 3.10
C SER A 78 -40.45 -41.33 2.40
N SER A 79 -40.37 -41.76 1.14
CA SER A 79 -39.22 -41.46 0.27
C SER A 79 -39.02 -39.96 0.02
N GLU A 80 -40.10 -39.17 0.10
CA GLU A 80 -40.09 -37.72 -0.05
C GLU A 80 -39.34 -37.05 1.13
N TRP A 81 -39.47 -37.61 2.34
CA TRP A 81 -38.70 -37.15 3.50
C TRP A 81 -37.20 -37.39 3.36
N SER A 82 -36.79 -38.56 2.84
CA SER A 82 -35.37 -38.82 2.54
C SER A 82 -34.82 -37.88 1.46
N ALA A 83 -35.62 -37.56 0.44
CA ALA A 83 -35.26 -36.58 -0.57
C ALA A 83 -35.11 -35.17 0.02
N TYR A 84 -35.99 -34.77 0.94
CA TYR A 84 -35.90 -33.51 1.67
C TYR A 84 -34.62 -33.43 2.54
N GLN A 85 -34.26 -34.49 3.27
CA GLN A 85 -33.00 -34.51 4.02
C GLN A 85 -31.79 -34.33 3.10
N THR A 86 -31.81 -35.02 1.95
CA THR A 86 -30.76 -34.89 0.94
C THR A 86 -30.68 -33.47 0.36
N SER A 87 -31.81 -32.78 0.18
CA SER A 87 -31.82 -31.40 -0.32
C SER A 87 -31.29 -30.40 0.71
N LEU A 88 -31.56 -30.60 2.01
CA LEU A 88 -30.97 -29.79 3.08
C LEU A 88 -29.44 -29.92 3.12
N ASP A 89 -28.92 -31.13 2.99
CA ASP A 89 -27.48 -31.38 2.95
C ASP A 89 -26.86 -30.67 1.73
N GLN A 90 -27.48 -30.77 0.56
CA GLN A 90 -27.04 -30.07 -0.65
C GLN A 90 -27.07 -28.54 -0.48
N MET A 91 -28.11 -27.98 0.14
CA MET A 91 -28.20 -26.55 0.42
C MET A 91 -27.07 -26.08 1.35
N SER A 92 -26.77 -26.84 2.39
CA SER A 92 -25.67 -26.52 3.31
C SER A 92 -24.31 -26.55 2.61
N LEU A 93 -24.10 -27.54 1.75
CA LEU A 93 -22.88 -27.66 0.96
C LEU A 93 -22.76 -26.51 -0.06
N ALA A 94 -23.85 -26.15 -0.73
CA ALA A 94 -23.89 -25.03 -1.66
C ALA A 94 -23.55 -23.70 -0.97
N GLN A 95 -24.10 -23.46 0.24
CA GLN A 95 -23.75 -22.29 1.05
C GLN A 95 -22.25 -22.27 1.37
N MET A 96 -21.69 -23.39 1.82
CA MET A 96 -20.27 -23.50 2.13
C MET A 96 -19.38 -23.23 0.90
N GLN A 97 -19.73 -23.78 -0.25
CA GLN A 97 -19.01 -23.51 -1.51
C GLN A 97 -19.08 -22.04 -1.91
N GLN A 98 -20.23 -21.40 -1.75
CA GLN A 98 -20.39 -19.98 -2.05
C GLN A 98 -19.56 -19.11 -1.12
N GLN A 99 -19.53 -19.42 0.18
CA GLN A 99 -18.67 -18.74 1.15
C GLN A 99 -17.18 -18.91 0.81
N MET A 100 -16.73 -20.14 0.49
CA MET A 100 -15.36 -20.38 0.05
C MET A 100 -15.00 -19.63 -1.24
N SER A 101 -15.94 -19.53 -2.18
CA SER A 101 -15.73 -18.76 -3.40
C SER A 101 -15.57 -17.26 -3.11
N VAL A 102 -16.37 -16.72 -2.20
CA VAL A 102 -16.22 -15.34 -1.72
C VAL A 102 -14.84 -15.17 -1.08
N ASP A 103 -14.45 -16.06 -0.17
CA ASP A 103 -13.13 -16.01 0.47
C ASP A 103 -11.99 -16.00 -0.54
N SER A 104 -12.02 -16.92 -1.52
CA SER A 104 -10.98 -17.00 -2.55
C SER A 104 -10.87 -15.71 -3.38
N ILE A 105 -12.00 -15.10 -3.74
CA ILE A 105 -12.02 -13.86 -4.53
C ILE A 105 -11.42 -12.72 -3.70
N PHE A 106 -11.88 -12.53 -2.47
CA PHE A 106 -11.41 -11.42 -1.63
C PHE A 106 -9.96 -11.60 -1.20
N GLN A 107 -9.52 -12.83 -0.92
CA GLN A 107 -8.12 -13.13 -0.65
C GLN A 107 -7.23 -12.77 -1.85
N GLY A 108 -7.65 -13.10 -3.07
CA GLY A 108 -6.94 -12.70 -4.28
C GLY A 108 -6.81 -11.17 -4.45
N TYR A 109 -7.86 -10.42 -4.09
CA TYR A 109 -7.81 -8.95 -4.07
C TYR A 109 -6.87 -8.41 -3.00
N GLU A 110 -6.88 -8.99 -1.80
CA GLU A 110 -6.00 -8.60 -0.69
C GLU A 110 -4.52 -8.85 -1.04
N ASP A 111 -4.21 -10.01 -1.60
CA ASP A 111 -2.86 -10.37 -2.02
C ASP A 111 -2.34 -9.43 -3.12
N ALA A 112 -3.19 -9.11 -4.10
CA ALA A 112 -2.85 -8.17 -5.16
C ALA A 112 -2.59 -6.75 -4.61
N LEU A 113 -3.44 -6.28 -3.69
CA LEU A 113 -3.28 -4.99 -3.03
C LEU A 113 -1.97 -4.93 -2.25
N MET A 114 -1.70 -5.93 -1.41
CA MET A 114 -0.47 -6.00 -0.61
C MET A 114 0.76 -6.13 -1.49
N GLY A 115 0.67 -6.88 -2.60
CA GLY A 115 1.75 -6.98 -3.59
C GLY A 115 2.09 -5.64 -4.23
N ASP A 116 1.09 -4.85 -4.62
CA ASP A 116 1.31 -3.52 -5.21
C ASP A 116 1.87 -2.52 -4.19
N VAL A 117 1.31 -2.51 -2.97
CA VAL A 117 1.80 -1.67 -1.86
C VAL A 117 3.27 -1.99 -1.55
N ASN A 118 3.61 -3.26 -1.38
CA ASN A 118 4.98 -3.67 -1.06
C ASN A 118 5.94 -3.31 -2.19
N ARG A 119 5.55 -3.51 -3.46
CA ARG A 119 6.40 -3.15 -4.60
C ARG A 119 6.66 -1.65 -4.66
N ARG A 120 5.63 -0.83 -4.43
CA ARG A 120 5.77 0.63 -4.40
C ARG A 120 6.62 1.08 -3.22
N ASP A 121 6.41 0.53 -2.04
CA ASP A 121 7.20 0.90 -0.86
C ASP A 121 8.68 0.54 -1.04
N GLN A 122 8.99 -0.63 -1.60
CA GLN A 122 10.37 -1.03 -1.94
C GLN A 122 11.02 -0.08 -2.97
N GLN A 123 10.27 0.36 -3.98
CA GLN A 123 10.78 1.32 -4.96
C GLN A 123 11.10 2.66 -4.31
N LEU A 124 10.21 3.16 -3.46
CA LEU A 124 10.40 4.41 -2.73
C LEU A 124 11.54 4.34 -1.71
N GLU A 125 11.72 3.21 -1.04
CA GLU A 125 12.82 2.97 -0.12
C GLU A 125 14.18 2.93 -0.84
N ALA A 126 14.25 2.27 -1.99
CA ALA A 126 15.45 2.27 -2.82
C ALA A 126 15.78 3.69 -3.34
N GLU A 127 14.76 4.44 -3.78
CA GLU A 127 14.94 5.82 -4.22
C GLU A 127 15.40 6.72 -3.06
N GLN A 128 14.79 6.59 -1.88
CA GLN A 128 15.19 7.30 -0.67
C GLN A 128 16.67 7.06 -0.36
N THR A 129 17.09 5.79 -0.33
CA THR A 129 18.49 5.39 -0.05
C THR A 129 19.46 6.03 -1.05
N GLN A 130 19.09 6.03 -2.34
CA GLN A 130 19.89 6.63 -3.39
C GLN A 130 20.00 8.15 -3.22
N ILE A 131 18.90 8.83 -2.87
CA ILE A 131 18.88 10.28 -2.66
C ILE A 131 19.66 10.66 -1.40
N GLU A 132 19.53 9.92 -0.30
CA GLU A 132 20.29 10.15 0.93
C GLU A 132 21.80 10.03 0.68
N THR A 133 22.22 9.04 -0.09
CA THR A 133 23.63 8.88 -0.51
C THR A 133 24.10 10.09 -1.32
N GLN A 134 23.29 10.55 -2.29
CA GLN A 134 23.62 11.74 -3.08
C GLN A 134 23.64 13.02 -2.25
N LEU A 135 22.75 13.13 -1.27
CA LEU A 135 22.67 14.26 -0.37
C LEU A 135 23.92 14.35 0.50
N GLN A 136 24.35 13.24 1.09
CA GLN A 136 25.59 13.16 1.87
C GLN A 136 26.80 13.55 1.02
N ALA A 137 26.90 13.02 -0.21
CA ALA A 137 27.99 13.38 -1.12
C ALA A 137 27.98 14.87 -1.49
N ALA A 138 26.80 15.45 -1.77
CA ALA A 138 26.66 16.87 -2.09
C ALA A 138 26.96 17.79 -0.89
N GLN A 139 26.64 17.34 0.33
CA GLN A 139 26.97 18.04 1.57
C GLN A 139 28.49 18.03 1.82
N ALA A 140 29.14 16.87 1.66
CA ALA A 140 30.59 16.78 1.76
C ALA A 140 31.31 17.66 0.70
N GLU A 141 30.78 17.72 -0.53
CA GLU A 141 31.33 18.62 -1.56
C GLU A 141 31.14 20.11 -1.20
N LEU A 142 30.01 20.46 -0.57
CA LEU A 142 29.78 21.82 -0.08
C LEU A 142 30.74 22.21 1.03
N GLU A 143 30.99 21.33 2.00
CA GLU A 143 31.96 21.56 3.07
C GLU A 143 33.37 21.77 2.51
N SER A 144 33.81 20.91 1.58
CA SER A 144 35.09 21.05 0.90
C SER A 144 35.22 22.35 0.10
N LEU A 145 34.14 22.78 -0.57
CA LEU A 145 34.12 24.07 -1.29
C LEU A 145 34.16 25.27 -0.34
N ASP A 146 33.59 25.15 0.85
CA ASP A 146 33.61 26.21 1.85
C ASP A 146 35.00 26.40 2.43
N GLU A 147 35.70 25.29 2.73
CA GLU A 147 37.12 25.32 3.11
C GLU A 147 38.01 25.92 2.00
N ALA A 148 37.80 25.50 0.74
CA ALA A 148 38.57 25.99 -0.40
C ALA A 148 38.33 27.48 -0.68
N MET A 149 37.09 27.95 -0.49
CA MET A 149 36.83 29.40 -0.48
C MET A 149 37.58 30.06 0.65
N GLU A 150 37.43 29.61 1.89
CA GLU A 150 38.03 30.29 3.05
C GLU A 150 39.55 30.43 2.92
N GLN A 151 40.24 29.37 2.49
CA GLN A 151 41.66 29.42 2.14
C GLN A 151 41.96 30.44 1.04
N SER A 152 41.19 30.42 -0.05
CA SER A 152 41.37 31.39 -1.11
C SER A 152 41.17 32.83 -0.60
N ILE A 153 40.28 33.08 0.38
CA ILE A 153 39.99 34.44 0.93
C ILE A 153 41.21 34.89 1.70
N GLN A 154 41.76 34.02 2.53
CA GLN A 154 42.95 34.30 3.32
C GLN A 154 44.17 34.57 2.42
N ASP A 155 44.33 33.80 1.35
CA ASP A 155 45.43 33.98 0.39
C ASP A 155 45.28 35.25 -0.46
N SER A 156 44.03 35.63 -0.77
CA SER A 156 43.73 36.82 -1.58
C SER A 156 43.62 38.11 -0.75
N ALA A 157 43.53 38.00 0.58
CA ALA A 157 43.45 39.14 1.48
C ALA A 157 44.76 39.94 1.44
N ILE A 158 44.66 41.25 1.20
CA ILE A 158 45.82 42.16 1.18
C ILE A 158 46.47 42.11 2.56
N LYS A 159 47.69 41.56 2.64
CA LYS A 159 48.52 41.67 3.84
C LYS A 159 49.08 43.09 3.88
N LEU A 160 48.51 43.92 4.74
CA LEU A 160 49.12 45.20 5.14
C LEU A 160 50.28 44.87 6.09
N SER A 161 51.44 44.53 5.52
CA SER A 161 52.73 44.50 6.20
C SER A 161 53.56 45.71 5.79
#